data_AF-A0A9D5PX57-F1
#
_entry.id   AF-A0A9D5PX57-F1
#
_cell.length_a   1.000
_cell.length_b   1.000
_cell.length_c   1.000
_cell.angle_alpha   90.00
_cell.angle_beta   90.00
_cell.angle_gamma   90.00
#
_symmetry.space_group_name_H-M   'P 1'
#
loop_
_entity.id
_entity.type
_entity.pdbx_description
1 polymer ?
#
loop_
_entity_poly.entity_id
_entity_poly.type
_entity_poly.pdbx_seq_one_letter_code
_entity_poly.pdbx_strand_id
1 'polypeptide(L)'
;MNNASIGKKIRFYRESKKWTQEVFAEKIGLSLTYVGMIERGEKIPKLETFIRIANTLNVSADVLLSDVLETGYQIKTSLLSEKISNLSAEEREKVYAVVDAMINNI
;
A
#
# COMPACT_ATOMS: atom_id res chain seq x y z
N MET A 1 2.49 5.98 15.51
CA MET A 1 2.52 5.16 14.29
C MET A 1 1.08 4.83 13.87
N ASN A 2 0.68 5.16 12.64
CA ASN A 2 -0.68 4.93 12.15
C ASN A 2 -0.82 3.51 11.57
N ASN A 3 -1.08 2.52 12.42
CA ASN A 3 -1.17 1.10 12.03
C ASN A 3 -2.30 0.82 11.03
N ALA A 4 -3.36 1.63 11.07
CA ALA A 4 -4.48 1.50 10.14
C ALA A 4 -4.04 1.72 8.69
N SER A 5 -2.99 2.53 8.44
CA SER A 5 -2.45 2.72 7.09
C SER A 5 -1.78 1.44 6.55
N ILE A 6 -0.97 0.77 7.39
CA ILE A 6 -0.29 -0.48 7.04
C ILE A 6 -1.32 -1.58 6.79
N GLY A 7 -2.29 -1.74 7.69
CA GLY A 7 -3.38 -2.73 7.54
C GLY A 7 -4.18 -2.54 6.24
N LYS A 8 -4.53 -1.28 5.92
CA LYS A 8 -5.21 -0.94 4.66
C LYS A 8 -4.39 -1.29 3.42
N LYS A 9 -3.07 -1.09 3.44
CA LYS A 9 -2.19 -1.49 2.33
C LYS A 9 -2.09 -3.00 2.16
N ILE A 10 -1.93 -3.73 3.26
CA ILE A 10 -1.93 -5.20 3.24
C ILE A 10 -3.23 -5.70 2.59
N ARG A 11 -4.37 -5.16 3.03
CA ARG A 11 -5.69 -5.45 2.45
C ARG A 11 -5.75 -5.12 0.96
N PHE A 12 -5.32 -3.91 0.57
CA PHE A 12 -5.32 -3.47 -0.83
C PHE A 12 -4.54 -4.45 -1.72
N TYR A 13 -3.32 -4.83 -1.33
CA TYR A 13 -2.51 -5.75 -2.12
C TYR A 13 -3.07 -7.18 -2.13
N ARG A 14 -3.67 -7.64 -1.03
CA ARG A 14 -4.42 -8.92 -1.02
C ARG A 14 -5.57 -8.89 -2.03
N GLU A 15 -6.37 -7.83 -2.01
CA GLU A 15 -7.53 -7.66 -2.91
C GLU A 15 -7.09 -7.51 -4.38
N SER A 16 -5.97 -6.86 -4.65
CA SER A 16 -5.38 -6.78 -6.00
C SER A 16 -5.02 -8.15 -6.59
N LYS A 17 -4.72 -9.13 -5.73
CA LYS A 17 -4.49 -10.53 -6.10
C LYS A 17 -5.77 -11.37 -6.12
N LYS A 18 -6.94 -10.78 -5.86
CA LYS A 18 -8.25 -11.44 -5.78
C LYS A 18 -8.32 -12.54 -4.73
N TRP A 19 -7.56 -12.41 -3.63
CA TRP A 19 -7.59 -13.37 -2.53
C TRP A 19 -8.60 -12.97 -1.46
N THR A 20 -9.35 -13.94 -0.93
CA THR A 20 -10.13 -13.74 0.29
C THR A 20 -9.21 -13.70 1.51
N GLN A 21 -9.71 -13.28 2.67
CA GLN A 21 -8.91 -13.30 3.90
C GLN A 21 -8.55 -14.72 4.31
N GLU A 22 -9.40 -15.71 4.04
CA GLU A 22 -9.17 -17.13 4.30
C GLU A 22 -8.00 -17.65 3.48
N VAL A 23 -8.02 -17.42 2.16
CA VAL A 23 -6.94 -17.82 1.24
C VAL A 23 -5.63 -17.15 1.64
N PHE A 24 -5.69 -15.87 2.00
CA PHE A 24 -4.48 -15.16 2.42
C PHE A 24 -3.94 -15.70 3.75
N ALA A 25 -4.81 -15.93 4.73
CA ALA A 25 -4.46 -16.49 6.04
C ALA A 25 -3.78 -17.85 5.92
N GLU A 26 -4.29 -18.73 5.06
CA GLU A 26 -3.68 -20.02 4.74
C GLU A 26 -2.26 -19.83 4.15
N LYS A 27 -2.10 -18.94 3.16
CA LYS A 27 -0.80 -18.67 2.52
C LYS A 27 0.28 -18.14 3.45
N ILE A 28 -0.10 -17.40 4.49
CA ILE A 28 0.83 -16.87 5.50
C ILE A 28 0.86 -17.70 6.80
N GLY A 29 0.09 -18.78 6.89
CA GLY A 29 0.04 -19.66 8.05
C GLY A 29 -0.49 -18.98 9.31
N LEU A 30 -1.51 -18.13 9.18
CA LEU A 30 -2.15 -17.42 10.29
C LEU A 30 -3.63 -17.76 10.37
N SER A 31 -4.28 -17.45 11.50
CA SER A 31 -5.73 -17.57 11.60
C SER A 31 -6.43 -16.43 10.84
N LEU A 32 -7.60 -16.74 10.27
CA LEU A 32 -8.47 -15.75 9.62
C LEU A 32 -8.72 -14.53 10.50
N THR A 33 -9.02 -14.77 11.79
CA THR A 33 -9.26 -13.71 12.77
C THR A 33 -8.06 -12.78 12.92
N TYR A 34 -6.84 -13.35 13.00
CA TYR A 34 -5.62 -12.54 13.17
C TYR A 34 -5.31 -11.72 11.91
N VAL A 35 -5.53 -12.27 10.72
CA VAL A 35 -5.44 -11.52 9.45
C VAL A 35 -6.42 -10.36 9.43
N GLY A 36 -7.68 -10.59 9.83
CA GLY A 36 -8.68 -9.53 9.92
C GLY A 36 -8.28 -8.41 10.88
N MET A 37 -7.72 -8.74 12.05
CA MET A 37 -7.20 -7.76 13.00
C MET A 37 -6.04 -6.94 12.43
N ILE A 38 -5.13 -7.57 11.68
CA ILE A 38 -4.01 -6.88 11.02
C ILE A 38 -4.54 -5.90 9.96
N GLU A 39 -5.45 -6.33 9.10
CA GLU A 39 -5.98 -5.51 8.02
C GLU A 39 -6.81 -4.31 8.51
N ARG A 40 -7.47 -4.44 9.66
CA ARG A 40 -8.17 -3.33 10.33
C ARG A 40 -7.24 -2.44 11.16
N GLY A 41 -5.97 -2.82 11.32
CA GLY A 41 -4.99 -2.09 12.13
C GLY A 41 -5.14 -2.28 13.64
N GLU A 42 -5.95 -3.25 14.08
CA GLU A 42 -6.19 -3.59 15.49
C GLU A 42 -4.99 -4.33 16.11
N LYS A 43 -4.22 -5.05 15.28
CA LYS A 43 -2.99 -5.74 15.69
C LYS A 43 -1.83 -5.40 14.78
N ILE A 44 -0.68 -5.11 15.39
CA ILE A 44 0.60 -5.00 14.69
C ILE A 44 1.21 -6.41 14.61
N PRO A 45 1.52 -6.91 13.41
CA PRO A 45 2.24 -8.17 13.27
C PRO A 45 3.66 -8.05 13.83
N LYS A 46 4.20 -9.15 14.38
CA LYS A 46 5.64 -9.23 14.67
C LYS A 46 6.43 -9.14 13.37
N LEU A 47 7.71 -8.75 13.45
CA LEU A 47 8.57 -8.58 12.28
C LEU A 47 8.58 -9.82 11.36
N GLU A 48 8.70 -11.02 11.93
CA GLU A 48 8.67 -12.27 11.15
C GLU A 48 7.36 -12.43 10.35
N THR A 49 6.22 -12.12 10.98
CA THR A 49 4.91 -12.13 10.33
C THR A 49 4.82 -11.06 9.25
N PHE A 50 5.34 -9.86 9.50
CA PHE A 50 5.37 -8.78 8.53
C PHE A 50 6.20 -9.13 7.29
N ILE A 51 7.40 -9.72 7.47
CA ILE A 51 8.26 -10.19 6.38
C ILE A 51 7.51 -11.23 5.54
N ARG A 52 6.83 -12.18 6.20
CA ARG A 52 6.04 -13.20 5.51
C ARG A 52 4.90 -12.59 4.68
N ILE A 53 4.17 -11.62 5.25
CA ILE A 53 3.14 -10.87 4.54
C ILE A 53 3.72 -10.18 3.29
N ALA A 54 4.83 -9.44 3.43
CA ALA A 54 5.48 -8.75 2.32
C ALA A 54 5.88 -9.72 1.20
N ASN A 55 6.52 -10.84 1.56
CA ASN A 55 6.93 -11.87 0.61
C ASN A 55 5.74 -12.54 -0.09
N THR A 56 4.70 -12.93 0.66
CA THR A 56 3.50 -13.58 0.08
C THR A 56 2.73 -12.64 -0.83
N LEU A 57 2.70 -11.34 -0.51
CA LEU A 57 2.09 -10.32 -1.38
C LEU A 57 3.00 -9.93 -2.55
N ASN A 58 4.28 -10.30 -2.53
CA ASN A 58 5.30 -9.85 -3.49
C ASN A 58 5.36 -8.32 -3.57
N VAL A 59 5.44 -7.67 -2.40
CA VAL A 59 5.49 -6.21 -2.24
C VAL A 59 6.62 -5.86 -1.28
N SER A 60 7.41 -4.83 -1.59
CA SER A 60 8.50 -4.39 -0.71
C SER A 60 7.97 -3.82 0.61
N ALA A 61 8.78 -3.93 1.66
CA ALA A 61 8.48 -3.35 2.97
C ALA A 61 8.26 -1.84 2.87
N ASP A 62 9.08 -1.15 2.08
CA ASP A 62 9.00 0.28 1.81
C ASP A 62 7.63 0.72 1.30
N VAL A 63 7.05 -0.04 0.37
CA VAL A 63 5.71 0.23 -0.17
C VAL A 63 4.65 0.05 0.90
N LEU A 64 4.71 -1.03 1.69
CA LEU A 64 3.78 -1.28 2.79
C LEU A 64 3.88 -0.24 3.90
N LEU A 65 5.06 0.36 4.11
CA LEU A 65 5.34 1.33 5.16
C LEU A 65 5.31 2.79 4.68
N SER A 66 5.07 3.06 3.39
CA SER A 66 5.24 4.40 2.82
C SER A 66 4.32 5.51 3.35
N ASP A 67 3.33 5.16 4.19
CA ASP A 67 2.45 6.12 4.86
C ASP A 67 2.89 6.45 6.30
N VAL A 68 3.83 5.69 6.85
CA VAL A 68 4.33 5.84 8.22
C VAL A 68 5.80 6.21 8.30
N LEU A 69 6.55 6.08 7.20
CA LEU A 69 7.93 6.51 7.09
C LEU A 69 8.01 7.93 6.51
N GLU A 70 8.87 8.78 7.08
CA GLU A 70 9.16 10.12 6.56
C GLU A 70 9.74 10.07 5.14
N THR A 71 10.58 9.07 4.85
CA THR A 71 11.08 8.79 3.49
C THR A 71 10.00 8.26 2.54
N GLY A 72 8.83 7.90 3.06
CA GLY A 72 7.70 7.39 2.27
C GLY A 72 7.17 8.37 1.22
N TYR A 73 7.38 9.68 1.42
CA TYR A 73 7.05 10.70 0.41
C TYR A 73 7.83 10.50 -0.89
N GLN A 74 9.14 10.22 -0.81
CA GLN A 74 9.97 9.99 -2.00
C GLN A 74 9.48 8.79 -2.80
N ILE A 75 9.04 7.74 -2.11
CA ILE A 75 8.47 6.54 -2.73
C ILE A 75 7.13 6.84 -3.41
N LYS A 76 6.25 7.58 -2.74
CA LYS A 76 4.97 8.00 -3.34
C LYS A 76 5.20 8.84 -4.60
N THR A 77 6.16 9.75 -4.58
CA THR A 77 6.53 10.57 -5.74
C THR A 77 7.03 9.71 -6.90
N SER A 78 7.91 8.75 -6.62
CA SER A 78 8.40 7.81 -7.64
C SER A 78 7.27 6.98 -8.26
N LEU A 79 6.39 6.41 -7.42
CA LEU A 79 5.25 5.62 -7.89
C LEU A 79 4.24 6.46 -8.68
N LEU A 80 4.03 7.72 -8.28
CA LEU A 80 3.18 8.65 -9.00
C LEU A 80 3.75 8.97 -10.38
N SER A 81 5.06 9.25 -10.45
CA SER A 81 5.77 9.49 -11.71
C SER A 81 5.63 8.31 -12.68
N GLU A 82 5.81 7.08 -12.19
CA GLU A 82 5.62 5.86 -12.98
C GLU A 82 4.17 5.75 -13.50
N LYS A 83 3.17 5.93 -12.63
CA LYS A 83 1.75 5.88 -13.04
C LYS A 83 1.43 6.93 -14.11
N ILE A 84 1.90 8.16 -13.94
CA ILE A 84 1.69 9.26 -14.90
C ILE A 84 2.35 8.94 -16.24
N SER A 85 3.54 8.32 -16.24
CA SER A 85 4.25 7.95 -17.47
C SER A 85 3.49 6.94 -18.34
N ASN A 86 2.61 6.12 -17.73
CA ASN A 86 1.77 5.14 -18.40
C ASN A 86 0.41 5.68 -18.89
N LEU A 87 0.08 6.94 -18.58
CA LEU A 87 -1.17 7.58 -19.03
C LEU A 87 -1.05 8.10 -20.47
N SER A 88 -2.20 8.24 -21.14
CA SER A 88 -2.30 8.95 -22.42
C SER A 88 -1.92 10.43 -22.28
N ALA A 89 -1.62 11.08 -23.41
CA ALA A 89 -1.27 12.51 -23.41
C ALA A 89 -2.39 13.39 -22.81
N GLU A 90 -3.66 13.09 -23.14
CA GLU A 90 -4.81 13.84 -22.64
C GLU A 90 -4.98 13.68 -21.12
N GLU A 91 -4.86 12.46 -20.59
CA GLU A 91 -4.94 12.20 -19.15
C GLU A 91 -3.77 12.83 -18.40
N ARG A 92 -2.57 12.81 -18.98
CA ARG A 92 -1.37 13.43 -18.41
C ARG A 92 -1.53 14.94 -18.30
N GLU A 93 -2.09 15.58 -19.32
CA GLU A 93 -2.35 17.03 -19.32
C GLU A 93 -3.35 17.42 -18.23
N LYS A 94 -4.42 16.62 -18.05
CA LYS A 94 -5.38 16.82 -16.96
C LYS A 94 -4.71 16.71 -15.59
N VAL A 95 -3.86 15.70 -15.39
CA VAL A 95 -3.12 15.53 -14.12
C VAL A 95 -2.17 16.69 -13.89
N TYR A 96 -1.44 17.14 -14.92
CA TYR A 96 -0.54 18.29 -14.84
C TYR A 96 -1.30 19.55 -14.39
N ALA A 97 -2.41 19.88 -15.06
CA ALA A 97 -3.21 21.07 -14.75
C ALA A 97 -3.70 21.09 -13.30
N VAL A 98 -4.13 19.93 -12.76
CA VAL A 98 -4.56 19.84 -11.35
C VAL A 98 -3.38 20.04 -10.39
N VAL A 99 -2.24 19.39 -10.64
CA VAL A 99 -1.06 19.51 -9.78
C VAL A 99 -0.51 20.94 -9.81
N ASP A 100 -0.40 21.54 -10.99
CA ASP A 100 0.06 22.93 -11.17
C ASP A 100 -0.85 23.91 -10.44
N ALA A 101 -2.18 23.75 -10.58
CA ALA A 101 -3.15 24.56 -9.85
C ALA A 101 -3.07 24.39 -8.33
N MET A 102 -2.72 23.20 -7.81
CA MET A 102 -2.55 22.98 -6.37
C MET A 102 -1.23 23.54 -5.83
N ILE A 103 -0.17 23.60 -6.65
CA ILE A 103 1.14 24.12 -6.24
C ILE A 103 1.18 25.65 -6.30
N ASN A 104 0.62 26.24 -7.36
CA ASN A 104 0.73 27.68 -7.62
C ASN A 104 -0.39 28.52 -6.98
N ASN A 105 -1.35 27.91 -6.27
CA ASN A 105 -2.39 28.61 -5.50
C ASN A 105 -2.08 28.66 -3.99
N ILE A 106 -0.82 28.52 -3.59
CA ILE A 106 -0.33 28.71 -2.22
C ILE A 106 0.50 30.00 -2.15
#